data_AF-A0A944LNG4-F1
#
_entry.id   AF-A0A944LNG4-F1
#
_cell.length_a   1.000
_cell.length_b   1.000
_cell.length_c   1.000
_cell.angle_alpha   90.00
_cell.angle_beta   90.00
_cell.angle_gamma   90.00
#
_symmetry.space_group_name_H-M   'P 1'
#
loop_
_entity.id
_entity.type
_entity.pdbx_description
1 polymer ?
#
loop_
_entity_poly.entity_id
_entity_poly.type
_entity_poly.pdbx_seq_one_letter_code
_entity_poly.pdbx_strand_id
1 'polypeptide(L)'
;MPKISPELLSVLRCPVTGSPLVQEGDELVSTAAGESGVPLRYAIEDGIPLLLPPELLQAANAASSAEHDPAQHDAVARPAETA
;
A
#
# COMPACT_ATOMS: atom_id res chain seq x y z
N MET A 1 10.16 19.47 3.68
CA MET A 1 9.96 18.15 3.03
C MET A 1 10.02 17.08 4.10
N PRO A 2 8.93 16.36 4.36
CA PRO A 2 8.95 15.20 5.26
C PRO A 2 9.81 14.12 4.61
N LYS A 3 10.99 13.90 5.17
CA LYS A 3 11.87 12.82 4.73
C LYS A 3 11.39 11.54 5.40
N ILE A 4 11.09 10.51 4.64
CA ILE A 4 10.88 9.19 5.21
C ILE A 4 12.18 8.80 5.90
N SER A 5 12.08 8.35 7.15
CA SER A 5 13.27 7.98 7.92
C SER A 5 14.03 6.86 7.20
N PRO A 6 15.37 6.90 7.16
CA PRO A 6 16.18 5.91 6.44
C PRO A 6 15.94 4.47 6.93
N GLU A 7 15.63 4.29 8.21
CA GLU A 7 15.23 3.01 8.81
C GLU A 7 13.98 2.42 8.13
N LEU A 8 12.98 3.26 7.84
CA LEU A 8 11.76 2.83 7.13
C LEU A 8 12.02 2.52 5.66
N LEU A 9 12.83 3.34 4.97
CA LEU A 9 13.23 3.06 3.58
C LEU A 9 13.97 1.72 3.44
N SER A 10 14.75 1.34 4.45
CA SER A 10 15.45 0.05 4.48
C SER A 10 14.48 -1.15 4.51
N VAL A 11 13.28 -0.98 5.07
CA VAL A 11 12.23 -2.01 5.15
C VAL A 11 11.29 -1.96 3.94
N LEU A 12 10.98 -0.77 3.42
CA LEU A 12 10.05 -0.62 2.30
C LEU A 12 10.56 -1.36 1.05
N ARG A 13 9.69 -2.19 0.47
CA ARG A 13 9.95 -2.96 -0.74
C ARG A 13 8.89 -2.67 -1.79
N CYS A 14 9.29 -2.73 -3.05
CA CYS A 14 8.38 -2.64 -4.18
C CYS A 14 7.38 -3.82 -4.12
N PRO A 15 6.06 -3.56 -4.15
CA PRO A 15 5.04 -4.61 -4.12
C PRO A 15 5.07 -5.54 -5.35
N VAL A 16 5.58 -5.06 -6.48
CA VAL A 16 5.62 -5.82 -7.75
C VAL A 16 6.92 -6.63 -7.87
N THR A 17 8.06 -6.02 -7.58
CA THR A 17 9.39 -6.62 -7.84
C THR A 17 10.11 -7.09 -6.59
N GLY A 18 9.60 -6.78 -5.39
CA GLY A 18 10.26 -7.08 -4.12
C GLY A 18 11.58 -6.34 -3.89
N SER A 19 11.94 -5.40 -4.76
CA SER A 19 13.22 -4.67 -4.71
C SER A 19 13.15 -3.47 -3.77
N PRO A 20 14.29 -2.99 -3.23
CA PRO A 20 14.31 -1.79 -2.39
C PRO A 20 13.86 -0.53 -3.14
N LEU A 21 13.30 0.41 -2.38
CA LEU A 21 12.81 1.71 -2.87
C LEU A 21 13.77 2.83 -2.46
N VAL A 22 13.95 3.82 -3.33
CA VAL A 22 14.73 5.04 -3.07
C VAL A 22 13.80 6.24 -3.10
N GLN A 23 13.93 7.14 -2.13
CA GLN A 23 13.17 8.38 -2.12
C GLN A 23 13.82 9.43 -3.04
N GLU A 24 13.11 9.82 -4.09
CA GLU A 24 13.42 10.95 -4.96
C GLU A 24 12.39 12.06 -4.72
N GLY A 25 12.71 13.03 -3.86
CA GLY A 25 11.78 14.10 -3.50
C GLY A 25 10.54 13.55 -2.77
N ASP A 26 9.38 13.72 -3.38
CA ASP A 26 8.08 13.25 -2.88
C ASP A 26 7.61 11.95 -3.57
N GLU A 27 8.54 11.20 -4.17
CA GLU A 27 8.27 9.90 -4.78
C GLU A 27 9.24 8.82 -4.28
N LEU A 28 8.78 7.57 -4.26
CA LEU A 28 9.59 6.38 -4.09
C LEU A 28 9.78 5.69 -5.44
N VAL A 29 11.04 5.43 -5.81
CA VAL A 29 11.41 4.79 -7.06
C VAL A 29 11.99 3.41 -6.80
N SER A 30 11.53 2.39 -7.52
CA SER A 30 12.09 1.05 -7.41
C SER A 30 13.47 0.96 -8.04
N THR A 31 14.40 0.31 -7.33
CA THR A 31 15.77 0.07 -7.84
C THR A 31 15.82 -0.92 -8.99
N ALA A 32 14.85 -1.83 -9.08
CA ALA A 32 14.66 -2.73 -10.22
C ALA A 32 13.54 -2.23 -11.12
N ALA A 33 13.70 -2.47 -12.43
CA ALA A 33 12.63 -2.30 -13.40
C ALA A 33 11.50 -3.30 -13.18
N GLY A 34 10.27 -2.87 -13.39
CA GLY A 34 9.11 -3.76 -13.45
C GLY A 34 9.02 -4.52 -14.76
N GLU A 35 7.88 -5.18 -14.97
CA GLU A 35 7.59 -5.96 -16.18
C GLU A 35 7.69 -5.12 -17.47
N SER A 36 7.39 -3.82 -17.40
CA SER A 36 7.50 -2.90 -18.53
C SER A 36 8.94 -2.43 -18.82
N GLY A 37 9.95 -2.92 -18.11
CA GLY A 37 11.36 -2.54 -18.30
C GLY A 37 11.73 -1.15 -17.75
N VAL A 38 10.80 -0.47 -17.08
CA VAL A 38 11.00 0.82 -16.41
C VAL A 38 10.81 0.69 -14.89
N PRO A 39 11.55 1.47 -14.08
CA PRO A 39 11.37 1.49 -12.63
C PRO A 39 10.00 2.08 -12.27
N LEU A 40 9.34 1.48 -11.28
CA LEU A 40 8.05 1.94 -10.78
C LEU A 40 8.26 3.12 -9.84
N ARG A 41 7.38 4.12 -9.97
CA ARG A 41 7.36 5.33 -9.13
C ARG A 41 6.07 5.35 -8.32
N TYR A 42 6.17 5.68 -7.05
CA TYR A 42 5.08 5.73 -6.09
C TYR A 42 5.06 7.10 -5.42
N ALA A 43 3.92 7.78 -5.41
CA ALA A 43 3.80 9.09 -4.79
C ALA A 43 3.76 9.00 -3.25
N ILE A 44 4.23 10.06 -2.59
CA ILE A 44 4.09 10.26 -1.15
C ILE A 44 3.07 11.37 -0.94
N GLU A 45 1.93 11.05 -0.32
CA GLU A 45 0.85 11.99 -0.02
C GLU A 45 0.68 12.09 1.50
N ASP A 46 0.73 13.32 2.05
CA ASP A 46 0.67 13.56 3.49
C ASP A 46 1.74 12.79 4.31
N GLY A 47 2.87 12.45 3.68
CA GLY A 47 3.92 11.62 4.28
C GLY A 47 3.65 10.12 4.25
N ILE A 48 2.56 9.67 3.60
CA ILE A 48 2.19 8.27 3.42
C ILE A 48 2.57 7.83 1.99
N PRO A 49 3.42 6.80 1.82
CA PRO A 49 3.74 6.26 0.49
C PRO A 49 2.59 5.43 -0.08
N LEU A 50 2.10 5.78 -1.26
CA LEU A 50 1.10 5.00 -1.98
C LEU A 50 1.76 3.88 -2.79
N LEU A 51 1.95 2.71 -2.17
CA LEU A 51 2.46 1.50 -2.82
C LEU A 51 1.35 0.69 -3.52
N LEU A 52 0.56 1.36 -4.35
CA LEU A 52 -0.51 0.73 -5.12
C LEU A 52 -0.03 0.43 -6.55
N PRO A 53 -0.36 -0.76 -7.10
CA PRO A 53 -0.24 -0.98 -8.54
C PRO A 53 -1.11 0.03 -9.31
N PRO A 54 -0.64 0.54 -10.45
CA PRO A 54 -1.35 1.60 -11.19
C PRO A 54 -2.75 1.15 -11.64
N GLU A 55 -2.94 -0.13 -11.98
CA GLU A 55 -4.27 -0.69 -12.26
C GLU A 55 -5.24 -0.63 -11.07
N LEU A 56 -4.75 -0.61 -9.82
CA LEU A 56 -5.56 -0.58 -8.61
C LEU A 56 -5.79 0.84 -8.07
N LEU A 57 -5.09 1.86 -8.60
CA LEU A 57 -5.22 3.24 -8.15
C LEU A 57 -6.65 3.78 -8.36
N GLN A 58 -7.25 3.46 -9.50
CA GLN A 58 -8.64 3.86 -9.80
C GLN A 58 -9.64 3.16 -8.88
N ALA A 59 -9.43 1.87 -8.59
CA ALA A 59 -10.27 1.12 -7.67
C ALA A 59 -10.18 1.67 -6.24
N ALA A 60 -8.98 2.05 -5.79
CA ALA A 60 -8.77 2.66 -4.47
C ALA A 60 -9.47 4.03 -4.35
N ASN A 61 -9.42 4.87 -5.39
CA ASN A 61 -10.15 6.14 -5.41
C ASN A 61 -11.67 5.97 -5.47
N ALA A 62 -12.16 4.88 -6.08
CA ALA A 62 -13.59 4.57 -6.14
C ALA A 62 -14.11 3.91 -4.84
N ALA A 63 -13.24 3.29 -4.04
CA ALA A 63 -13.60 2.69 -2.78
C ALA A 63 -13.98 3.77 -1.75
N SER A 64 -15.17 3.65 -1.16
CA SER A 64 -15.57 4.51 -0.04
C SER A 64 -14.85 4.10 1.24
N SER A 65 -14.48 5.07 2.08
CA SER A 65 -13.77 4.86 3.35
C SER A 65 -14.50 4.00 4.40
N ALA A 66 -15.75 3.59 4.13
CA ALA A 66 -16.57 2.75 5.00
C ALA A 66 -16.09 1.29 5.08
N GLU A 67 -15.26 0.84 4.13
CA GLU A 67 -14.78 -0.56 4.07
C GLU A 67 -13.63 -0.86 5.05
N HIS A 68 -13.18 0.13 5.83
CA HIS A 68 -12.12 0.01 6.84
C HIS A 68 -12.63 0.07 8.29
N ASP A 69 -13.93 -0.11 8.52
CA ASP A 69 -14.48 -0.21 9.88
C ASP A 69 -14.40 -1.66 10.40
N PRO A 70 -13.68 -1.93 11.51
CA PRO A 70 -13.50 -3.30 12.04
C PRO A 70 -14.77 -3.91 12.65
N ALA A 71 -15.93 -3.23 12.63
CA ALA A 71 -17.12 -3.71 13.31
C ALA A 71 -17.87 -4.87 12.63
N GLN A 72 -17.47 -5.33 11.43
CA GLN A 72 -18.22 -6.37 10.71
C GLN A 72 -17.70 -7.81 10.89
N HIS A 73 -16.68 -8.05 11.74
CA HIS A 73 -16.15 -9.42 11.92
C HIS A 73 -16.97 -10.35 12.84
N ASP A 74 -18.05 -9.89 13.47
CA ASP A 74 -18.77 -10.67 14.51
C ASP A 74 -20.26 -10.93 14.21
N ALA A 75 -20.57 -11.34 12.98
CA ALA A 75 -21.95 -11.74 12.62
C ALA A 75 -22.04 -13.04 11.81
N VAL A 76 -21.13 -14.00 12.03
CA VAL A 76 -21.34 -15.38 11.55
C VAL A 76 -21.22 -16.42 12.66
N ALA A 77 -22.40 -16.88 13.08
CA ALA A 77 -22.74 -18.19 13.66
C ALA A 77 -22.19 -18.61 15.04
N ARG A 78 -23.11 -18.65 16.03
CA ARG A 78 -23.20 -19.78 16.98
C ARG A 78 -24.65 -20.25 17.07
N PRO A 79 -25.00 -21.49 16.69
CA PRO A 79 -26.31 -22.04 17.02
C PRO A 79 -26.39 -22.28 18.54
N ALA A 80 -27.49 -21.84 19.14
CA ALA A 80 -27.81 -22.15 20.54
C ALA A 80 -28.16 -23.64 20.66
N GLU A 81 -27.29 -24.40 21.31
CA GLU A 81 -27.57 -25.76 21.76
C GLU A 81 -28.40 -25.65 23.05
N THR A 82 -29.69 -26.01 22.97
CA THR A 82 -30.59 -26.14 24.13
C THR A 82 -30.40 -27.52 24.73
N ALA A 83 -30.04 -27.56 26.01
CA ALA A 83 -30.17 -28.72 26.89
C ALA A 83 -31.39 -28.56 27.80
#